data_AF-A0A9E5HL15-F1
#
_entry.id   AF-A0A9E5HL15-F1
#
_cell.length_a   1.000
_cell.length_b   1.000
_cell.length_c   1.000
_cell.angle_alpha   90.00
_cell.angle_beta   90.00
_cell.angle_gamma   90.00
#
_symmetry.space_group_name_H-M   'P 1'
#
loop_
_entity.id
_entity.type
_entity.pdbx_description
1 polymer ?
#
loop_
_entity_poly.entity_id
_entity_poly.type
_entity_poly.pdbx_seq_one_letter_code
_entity_poly.pdbx_strand_id
1 'polypeptide(L)'
;MIPQRRRFKDLDEQHILALAISSEEDDARIYRGFAARLREDFPKTAAIFDDMAEEEDTHRAALIALHQDRFGETIPLIRREHVAGFYSRRPMWLADTLSLDQIRSEAADMEKRAERFYLSAAAQTQDAHTRKLLGDLAAAEARHHQHATDLEEQVRQEGEEEAETANHQFILTWVQPGLAGLMDGSVSTLAPIFATAFATQDTWTTFLVGLAASVGAG
;
A
#
# COMPACT_ATOMS: atom_id res chain seq x y z
N MET A 1 -16.43 -19.13 -18.38
CA MET A 1 -15.23 -18.84 -19.20
C MET A 1 -14.63 -17.58 -18.61
N ILE A 2 -13.47 -17.66 -17.97
CA ILE A 2 -12.79 -16.45 -17.43
C ILE A 2 -12.40 -15.61 -18.64
N PRO A 3 -12.77 -14.32 -18.72
CA PRO A 3 -12.38 -13.49 -19.86
C PRO A 3 -10.85 -13.50 -19.95
N GLN A 4 -10.35 -13.90 -21.12
CA GLN A 4 -8.91 -13.91 -21.39
C GLN A 4 -8.41 -12.47 -21.32
N ARG A 5 -7.46 -12.19 -20.41
CA ARG A 5 -6.87 -10.84 -20.26
C ARG A 5 -6.26 -10.41 -21.61
N ARG A 6 -6.58 -9.20 -22.07
CA ARG A 6 -6.03 -8.63 -23.32
C ARG A 6 -4.57 -8.25 -23.12
N ARG A 7 -3.70 -8.40 -24.11
CA ARG A 7 -2.32 -7.90 -23.97
C ARG A 7 -2.31 -6.39 -24.18
N PHE A 8 -1.49 -5.67 -23.42
CA PHE A 8 -1.40 -4.21 -23.53
C PHE A 8 -1.09 -3.74 -24.97
N LYS A 9 -0.17 -4.42 -25.64
CA LYS A 9 0.23 -4.14 -27.03
C LYS A 9 -0.88 -4.33 -28.09
N ASP A 10 -1.98 -4.96 -27.71
CA ASP A 10 -3.11 -5.22 -28.60
C ASP A 10 -4.26 -4.22 -28.33
N LEU A 11 -4.06 -3.24 -27.43
CA LEU A 11 -5.02 -2.17 -27.19
C LEU A 11 -4.85 -1.07 -28.25
N ASP A 12 -5.98 -0.60 -28.78
CA ASP A 12 -5.99 0.64 -29.56
C ASP A 12 -5.90 1.87 -28.63
N GLU A 13 -5.71 3.05 -29.22
CA GLU A 13 -5.56 4.29 -28.46
C GLU A 13 -6.80 4.66 -27.62
N GLN A 14 -8.01 4.28 -28.06
CA GLN A 14 -9.24 4.50 -27.29
C GLN A 14 -9.22 3.66 -26.00
N HIS A 15 -8.84 2.38 -26.10
CA HIS A 15 -8.73 1.50 -24.94
C HIS A 15 -7.55 1.87 -24.04
N ILE A 16 -6.46 2.42 -24.59
CA ILE A 16 -5.35 2.97 -23.79
C ILE A 16 -5.83 4.15 -22.95
N LEU A 17 -6.54 5.11 -23.56
CA LEU A 17 -7.09 6.26 -22.84
C LEU A 17 -8.15 5.83 -21.81
N ALA A 18 -9.04 4.91 -22.18
CA ALA A 18 -10.03 4.39 -21.24
C ALA A 18 -9.39 3.69 -20.04
N LEU A 19 -8.31 2.94 -20.27
CA LEU A 19 -7.54 2.32 -19.20
C LEU A 19 -6.85 3.36 -18.31
N ALA A 20 -6.30 4.43 -18.90
CA ALA A 20 -5.74 5.54 -18.15
C ALA A 20 -6.81 6.21 -17.26
N ILE A 21 -7.98 6.55 -17.82
CA ILE A 21 -9.09 7.16 -17.05
C ILE A 21 -9.49 6.28 -15.85
N SER A 22 -9.70 4.97 -16.08
CA SER A 22 -10.04 4.05 -14.99
C SER A 22 -8.93 3.92 -13.95
N SER A 23 -7.68 4.10 -14.38
CA SER A 23 -6.49 4.01 -13.53
C SER A 23 -6.44 5.19 -12.56
N GLU A 24 -6.63 6.41 -13.07
CA GLU A 24 -6.72 7.65 -12.27
C GLU A 24 -7.88 7.60 -11.26
N GLU A 25 -9.04 7.11 -11.70
CA GLU A 25 -10.21 6.96 -10.83
C GLU A 25 -9.97 6.01 -9.66
N ASP A 26 -9.29 4.90 -9.92
CA ASP A 26 -8.95 3.92 -8.89
C ASP A 26 -7.85 4.47 -7.95
N ASP A 27 -6.85 5.16 -8.48
CA ASP A 27 -5.73 5.72 -7.70
C ASP A 27 -6.20 6.86 -6.78
N ALA A 28 -7.01 7.79 -7.27
CA ALA A 28 -7.63 8.84 -6.47
C ALA A 28 -8.49 8.29 -5.32
N ARG A 29 -9.14 7.14 -5.50
CA ARG A 29 -9.91 6.47 -4.43
C ARG A 29 -9.01 5.84 -3.39
N ILE A 30 -7.90 5.24 -3.81
CA ILE A 30 -6.92 4.65 -2.89
C ILE A 30 -6.27 5.74 -2.04
N TYR A 31 -5.84 6.86 -2.64
CA TYR A 31 -5.27 7.98 -1.90
C TYR A 31 -6.24 8.57 -0.86
N ARG A 32 -7.50 8.78 -1.23
CA ARG A 32 -8.54 9.19 -0.25
C ARG A 32 -8.73 8.17 0.87
N GLY A 33 -8.64 6.87 0.55
CA GLY A 33 -8.68 5.80 1.55
C GLY A 33 -7.52 5.89 2.54
N PHE A 34 -6.30 6.12 2.05
CA PHE A 34 -5.13 6.36 2.89
C PHE A 34 -5.28 7.63 3.73
N ALA A 35 -5.69 8.74 3.13
CA ALA A 35 -5.92 10.00 3.84
C ALA A 35 -6.92 9.83 4.98
N ALA A 36 -8.07 9.21 4.72
CA ALA A 36 -9.11 8.98 5.72
C ALA A 36 -8.61 8.13 6.89
N ARG A 37 -7.81 7.10 6.62
CA ARG A 37 -7.23 6.22 7.64
C ARG A 37 -6.18 6.93 8.50
N LEU A 38 -5.40 7.82 7.90
CA LEU A 38 -4.27 8.50 8.55
C LEU A 38 -4.69 9.79 9.26
N ARG A 39 -5.91 10.31 9.02
CA ARG A 39 -6.31 11.66 9.42
C ARG A 39 -6.25 11.94 10.93
N GLU A 40 -6.51 10.94 11.76
CA GLU A 40 -6.49 11.10 13.23
C GLU A 40 -5.05 11.09 13.78
N ASP A 41 -4.24 10.11 13.37
CA ASP A 41 -2.90 9.86 13.94
C ASP A 41 -1.78 10.61 13.18
N PHE A 42 -1.96 10.86 11.88
CA PHE A 42 -0.94 11.41 10.97
C PHE A 42 -1.55 12.48 10.03
N PRO A 43 -2.07 13.60 10.57
CA PRO A 43 -2.84 14.58 9.80
C PRO A 43 -2.03 15.28 8.70
N LYS A 44 -0.70 15.44 8.85
CA LYS A 44 0.13 16.05 7.80
C LYS A 44 0.30 15.08 6.64
N THR A 45 0.58 13.81 6.95
CA THR A 45 0.66 12.77 5.91
C THR A 45 -0.70 12.58 5.22
N ALA A 46 -1.82 12.65 5.96
CA ALA A 46 -3.16 12.58 5.38
C ALA A 46 -3.45 13.70 4.37
N ALA A 47 -3.06 14.94 4.69
CA ALA A 47 -3.25 16.08 3.79
C ALA A 47 -2.53 15.89 2.45
N ILE A 48 -1.36 15.26 2.45
CA ILE A 48 -0.61 15.01 1.22
C ILE A 48 -1.30 13.98 0.35
N PHE A 49 -1.90 12.95 0.94
CA PHE A 49 -2.74 12.01 0.18
C PHE A 49 -4.04 12.66 -0.33
N ASP A 50 -4.59 13.66 0.37
CA ASP A 50 -5.71 14.44 -0.16
C ASP A 50 -5.25 15.24 -1.40
N ASP A 51 -4.11 15.93 -1.32
CA ASP A 51 -3.53 16.70 -2.44
C ASP A 51 -3.25 15.79 -3.66
N MET A 52 -2.64 14.63 -3.43
CA MET A 52 -2.42 13.64 -4.50
C MET A 52 -3.75 13.20 -5.14
N ALA A 53 -4.80 12.95 -4.36
CA ALA A 53 -6.10 12.58 -4.90
C ALA A 53 -6.75 13.69 -5.76
N GLU A 54 -6.48 14.96 -5.45
CA GLU A 54 -6.93 16.10 -6.26
C GLU A 54 -6.14 16.22 -7.58
N GLU A 55 -4.84 15.90 -7.56
CA GLU A 55 -4.00 15.85 -8.76
C GLU A 55 -4.47 14.74 -9.71
N GLU A 56 -4.76 13.53 -9.20
CA GLU A 56 -5.33 12.43 -10.01
C GLU A 56 -6.69 12.78 -10.63
N ASP A 57 -7.51 13.59 -9.94
CA ASP A 57 -8.75 14.09 -10.53
C ASP A 57 -8.50 15.06 -11.70
N THR A 58 -7.42 15.83 -11.63
CA THR A 58 -6.99 16.71 -12.72
C THR A 58 -6.47 15.90 -13.91
N HIS A 59 -5.68 14.85 -13.65
CA HIS A 59 -5.24 13.89 -14.66
C HIS A 59 -6.42 13.22 -15.35
N ARG A 60 -7.37 12.69 -14.57
CA ARG A 60 -8.61 12.09 -15.05
C ARG A 60 -9.41 13.04 -15.94
N ALA A 61 -9.58 14.30 -15.51
CA ALA A 61 -10.31 15.30 -16.29
C ALA A 61 -9.64 15.57 -17.64
N ALA A 62 -8.31 15.70 -17.68
CA ALA A 62 -7.56 15.89 -18.91
C ALA A 62 -7.69 14.70 -19.88
N LEU A 63 -7.62 13.47 -19.35
CA LEU A 63 -7.78 12.25 -20.13
C LEU A 63 -9.20 12.11 -20.70
N ILE A 64 -10.23 12.42 -19.91
CA ILE A 64 -11.64 12.42 -20.36
C ILE A 64 -11.83 13.45 -21.47
N ALA A 65 -11.32 14.67 -21.30
CA ALA A 65 -11.44 15.72 -22.31
C ALA A 65 -10.79 15.30 -23.63
N LEU A 66 -9.60 14.70 -23.58
CA LEU A 66 -8.93 14.18 -24.77
C LEU A 66 -9.70 13.00 -25.41
N HIS A 67 -10.25 12.09 -24.59
CA HIS A 67 -11.07 10.99 -25.09
C HIS A 67 -12.33 11.52 -25.80
N GLN A 68 -13.03 12.49 -25.20
CA GLN A 68 -14.21 13.12 -25.78
C GLN A 68 -13.90 13.77 -27.13
N ASP A 69 -12.81 14.51 -27.23
CA ASP A 69 -12.37 15.16 -28.47
C ASP A 69 -12.06 14.15 -29.59
N ARG A 70 -11.42 13.03 -29.25
CA ARG A 70 -10.94 12.05 -30.26
C ARG A 70 -11.91 10.92 -30.59
N PHE A 71 -12.65 10.45 -29.60
CA PHE A 71 -13.44 9.21 -29.67
C PHE A 71 -14.90 9.39 -29.25
N GLY A 72 -15.27 10.59 -28.77
CA GLY A 72 -16.62 10.92 -28.30
C GLY A 72 -16.90 10.51 -26.85
N GLU A 73 -18.18 10.58 -26.47
CA GLU A 73 -18.63 10.48 -25.07
C GLU A 73 -18.55 9.07 -24.47
N THR A 74 -18.54 8.02 -25.30
CA THR A 74 -18.63 6.64 -24.81
C THR A 74 -17.24 6.09 -24.51
N ILE A 75 -16.85 6.12 -23.24
CA ILE A 75 -15.60 5.53 -22.75
C ILE A 75 -15.79 4.02 -22.55
N PRO A 76 -15.01 3.15 -23.23
CA PRO A 76 -15.07 1.71 -23.02
C PRO A 76 -14.74 1.31 -21.57
N LEU A 77 -15.49 0.36 -21.00
CA LEU A 77 -15.15 -0.18 -19.68
C LEU A 77 -13.96 -1.14 -19.78
N ILE A 78 -12.80 -0.67 -19.34
CA ILE A 78 -11.57 -1.46 -19.19
C ILE A 78 -10.93 -1.10 -17.85
N ARG A 79 -10.25 -2.07 -17.23
CA ARG A 79 -9.52 -1.90 -15.97
C ARG A 79 -8.19 -2.64 -16.06
N ARG A 80 -7.27 -2.36 -15.14
CA ARG A 80 -5.93 -2.96 -15.11
C ARG A 80 -5.97 -4.49 -15.03
N GLU A 81 -6.94 -5.06 -14.31
CA GLU A 81 -7.15 -6.50 -14.22
C GLU A 81 -7.58 -7.15 -15.55
N HIS A 82 -8.17 -6.39 -16.47
CA HIS A 82 -8.53 -6.88 -17.81
C HIS A 82 -7.32 -6.98 -18.75
N VAL A 83 -6.16 -6.41 -18.37
CA VAL A 83 -4.96 -6.33 -19.22
C VAL A 83 -3.83 -7.19 -18.67
N ALA A 84 -3.30 -8.09 -19.49
CA ALA A 84 -2.16 -8.94 -19.20
C ALA A 84 -0.86 -8.12 -19.21
N GLY A 85 0.01 -8.40 -18.25
CA GLY A 85 1.27 -7.66 -18.05
C GLY A 85 1.16 -6.53 -17.04
N PHE A 86 -0.05 -6.04 -16.75
CA PHE A 86 -0.32 -5.28 -15.54
C PHE A 86 -0.52 -6.29 -14.41
N TYR A 87 0.44 -6.35 -13.49
CA TYR A 87 0.32 -7.17 -12.29
C TYR A 87 -1.01 -6.82 -11.61
N SER A 88 -1.80 -7.84 -11.24
CA SER A 88 -2.96 -7.64 -10.37
C SER A 88 -2.43 -7.03 -9.08
N ARG A 89 -2.79 -5.75 -8.81
CA ARG A 89 -2.45 -5.15 -7.53
C ARG A 89 -3.02 -6.07 -6.44
N ARG A 90 -2.17 -6.51 -5.52
CA ARG A 90 -2.68 -7.08 -4.27
C ARG A 90 -3.32 -5.89 -3.55
N PRO A 91 -4.61 -5.94 -3.19
CA PRO A 91 -5.29 -4.80 -2.62
C PRO A 91 -4.85 -4.63 -1.17
N MET A 92 -3.57 -4.33 -0.95
CA MET A 92 -2.97 -4.16 0.37
C MET A 92 -3.67 -3.03 1.12
N TRP A 93 -4.16 -2.01 0.42
CA TRP A 93 -4.99 -0.93 0.95
C TRP A 93 -6.31 -1.39 1.61
N LEU A 94 -6.75 -2.64 1.39
CA LEU A 94 -7.90 -3.22 2.10
C LEU A 94 -7.50 -3.92 3.41
N ALA A 95 -6.21 -4.05 3.73
CA ALA A 95 -5.79 -4.68 4.98
C ALA A 95 -6.06 -3.73 6.16
N ASP A 96 -6.67 -4.26 7.22
CA ASP A 96 -7.04 -3.48 8.41
C ASP A 96 -5.82 -2.97 9.20
N THR A 97 -4.62 -3.51 8.99
CA THR A 97 -3.42 -3.25 9.81
C THR A 97 -2.18 -2.88 8.98
N LEU A 98 -2.31 -1.92 8.06
CA LEU A 98 -1.16 -1.30 7.41
C LEU A 98 -0.47 -0.31 8.35
N SER A 99 0.86 -0.39 8.45
CA SER A 99 1.68 0.66 9.05
C SER A 99 1.80 1.87 8.12
N LEU A 100 2.20 3.01 8.68
CA LEU A 100 2.49 4.23 7.92
C LEU A 100 3.49 3.99 6.79
N ASP A 101 4.60 3.30 7.08
CA ASP A 101 5.64 2.99 6.09
C ASP A 101 5.13 2.08 4.97
N GLN A 102 4.23 1.14 5.30
CA GLN A 102 3.60 0.28 4.28
C GLN A 102 2.68 1.08 3.37
N ILE A 103 1.94 2.06 3.90
CA ILE A 103 1.09 2.94 3.11
C ILE A 103 1.96 3.82 2.18
N ARG A 104 3.02 4.43 2.71
CA ARG A 104 3.97 5.24 1.91
C ARG A 104 4.64 4.42 0.82
N SER A 105 5.14 3.23 1.15
CA SER A 105 5.74 2.33 0.19
C SER A 105 4.75 1.89 -0.89
N GLU A 106 3.50 1.61 -0.54
CA GLU A 106 2.48 1.24 -1.54
C GLU A 106 2.18 2.42 -2.47
N ALA A 107 2.05 3.65 -1.94
CA ALA A 107 1.86 4.85 -2.74
C ALA A 107 3.04 5.08 -3.72
N ALA A 108 4.29 5.01 -3.26
CA ALA A 108 5.45 5.14 -4.13
C ALA A 108 5.49 4.07 -5.24
N ASP A 109 5.11 2.83 -4.91
CA ASP A 109 4.98 1.76 -5.89
C ASP A 109 3.82 1.99 -6.87
N MET A 110 2.71 2.60 -6.44
CA MET A 110 1.61 3.02 -7.32
C MET A 110 2.10 4.01 -8.36
N GLU A 111 2.75 5.09 -7.92
CA GLU A 111 3.32 6.15 -8.77
C GLU A 111 4.29 5.59 -9.80
N LYS A 112 5.22 4.75 -9.37
CA LYS A 112 6.19 4.09 -10.27
C LYS A 112 5.53 3.18 -11.31
N ARG A 113 4.41 2.57 -10.97
CA ARG A 113 3.64 1.74 -11.91
C ARG A 113 2.86 2.61 -12.88
N ALA A 114 2.31 3.74 -12.44
CA ALA A 114 1.64 4.74 -13.28
C ALA A 114 2.63 5.38 -14.27
N GLU A 115 3.82 5.79 -13.82
CA GLU A 115 4.90 6.29 -14.68
C GLU A 115 5.21 5.30 -15.83
N ARG A 116 5.47 4.03 -15.48
CA ARG A 116 5.77 2.97 -16.46
C ARG A 116 4.62 2.73 -17.42
N PHE A 117 3.39 2.80 -16.93
CA PHE A 117 2.19 2.69 -17.76
C PHE A 117 2.17 3.81 -18.80
N TYR A 118 2.31 5.06 -18.36
CA TYR A 118 2.26 6.23 -19.22
C TYR A 118 3.39 6.26 -20.24
N LEU A 119 4.62 5.91 -19.85
CA LEU A 119 5.74 5.75 -20.78
C LEU A 119 5.45 4.69 -21.85
N SER A 120 4.89 3.54 -21.44
CA SER A 120 4.55 2.45 -22.37
C SER A 120 3.40 2.82 -23.30
N ALA A 121 2.41 3.56 -22.80
CA ALA A 121 1.26 4.06 -23.54
C ALA A 121 1.67 5.12 -24.57
N ALA A 122 2.51 6.07 -24.17
CA ALA A 122 3.07 7.10 -25.07
C ALA A 122 3.92 6.48 -26.18
N ALA A 123 4.65 5.39 -25.91
CA ALA A 123 5.45 4.69 -26.91
C ALA A 123 4.61 3.99 -27.99
N GLN A 124 3.39 3.54 -27.66
CA GLN A 124 2.50 2.82 -28.59
C GLN A 124 1.52 3.73 -29.33
N THR A 125 1.25 4.90 -28.79
CA THR A 125 0.38 5.90 -29.39
C THR A 125 1.05 6.50 -30.63
N GLN A 126 0.28 6.85 -31.66
CA GLN A 126 0.73 7.56 -32.85
C GLN A 126 0.32 9.04 -32.82
N ASP A 127 -0.90 9.32 -32.35
CA ASP A 127 -1.43 10.68 -32.25
C ASP A 127 -0.56 11.61 -31.39
N ALA A 128 -0.32 12.82 -31.90
CA ALA A 128 0.61 13.76 -31.27
C ALA A 128 0.06 14.33 -29.94
N HIS A 129 -1.23 14.66 -29.88
CA HIS A 129 -1.86 15.20 -28.68
C HIS A 129 -1.91 14.16 -27.56
N THR A 130 -2.24 12.92 -27.92
CA THR A 130 -2.29 11.79 -26.99
C THR A 130 -0.91 11.43 -26.48
N ARG A 131 0.09 11.37 -27.37
CA ARG A 131 1.48 11.13 -26.95
C ARG A 131 1.99 12.21 -26.02
N LYS A 132 1.66 13.48 -26.29
CA LYS A 132 2.02 14.61 -25.41
C LYS A 132 1.39 14.44 -24.03
N LEU A 133 0.08 14.25 -23.95
CA LEU A 133 -0.61 14.12 -22.66
C LEU A 133 -0.06 12.95 -21.83
N LEU A 134 0.09 11.77 -22.45
CA LEU A 134 0.65 10.60 -21.75
C LEU A 134 2.11 10.83 -21.32
N GLY A 135 2.90 11.57 -22.10
CA GLY A 135 4.26 11.95 -21.71
C GLY A 135 4.30 12.94 -20.55
N ASP A 136 3.39 13.93 -20.54
CA ASP A 136 3.26 14.89 -19.45
C ASP A 136 2.83 14.22 -18.15
N LEU A 137 1.88 13.27 -18.23
CA LEU A 137 1.45 12.43 -17.11
C LEU A 137 2.59 11.56 -16.58
N ALA A 138 3.35 10.87 -17.45
CA ALA A 138 4.53 10.13 -17.02
C ALA A 138 5.53 11.01 -16.25
N ALA A 139 5.72 12.26 -16.69
CA ALA A 139 6.59 13.20 -16.01
C ALA A 139 6.00 13.68 -14.67
N ALA A 140 4.67 13.73 -14.52
CA ALA A 140 4.00 14.02 -13.26
C ALA A 140 4.22 12.88 -12.25
N GLU A 141 3.96 11.63 -12.63
CA GLU A 141 4.16 10.47 -11.72
C GLU A 141 5.61 10.29 -11.31
N ALA A 142 6.56 10.59 -12.21
CA ALA A 142 7.98 10.58 -11.87
C ALA A 142 8.31 11.61 -10.76
N ARG A 143 7.65 12.78 -10.76
CA ARG A 143 7.78 13.77 -9.69
C ARG A 143 7.08 13.31 -8.42
N HIS A 144 5.91 12.67 -8.50
CA HIS A 144 5.24 12.12 -7.32
C HIS A 144 6.08 11.07 -6.60
N HIS A 145 6.73 10.16 -7.34
CA HIS A 145 7.64 9.18 -6.75
C HIS A 145 8.81 9.86 -6.01
N GLN A 146 9.39 10.91 -6.60
CA GLN A 146 10.44 11.70 -5.96
C GLN A 146 9.90 12.42 -4.71
N HIS A 147 8.74 13.06 -4.82
CA HIS A 147 8.11 13.79 -3.73
C HIS A 147 7.74 12.87 -2.56
N ALA A 148 7.21 11.66 -2.81
CA ALA A 148 6.93 10.68 -1.78
C ALA A 148 8.20 10.23 -1.04
N THR A 149 9.33 10.13 -1.75
CA THR A 149 10.64 9.82 -1.16
C THR A 149 11.16 10.99 -0.33
N ASP A 150 11.06 12.21 -0.86
CA ASP A 150 11.52 13.43 -0.20
C ASP A 150 10.66 13.77 1.03
N LEU A 151 9.37 13.44 0.99
CA LEU A 151 8.46 13.61 2.10
C LEU A 151 8.76 12.64 3.25
N GLU A 152 9.20 11.42 2.94
CA GLU A 152 9.72 10.48 3.93
C GLU A 152 10.96 11.06 4.63
N GLU A 153 11.81 11.77 3.89
CA GLU A 153 12.97 12.51 4.41
C GLU A 153 12.54 13.72 5.24
N GLN A 154 11.56 14.50 4.77
CA GLN A 154 11.07 15.71 5.44
C GLN A 154 10.26 15.41 6.70
N VAL A 155 9.36 14.44 6.71
CA VAL A 155 8.64 14.02 7.94
C VAL A 155 9.62 13.45 8.95
N ARG A 156 10.68 12.76 8.51
CA ARG A 156 11.77 12.31 9.41
C ARG A 156 12.59 13.48 9.99
N GLN A 157 12.65 14.62 9.32
CA GLN A 157 13.39 15.81 9.76
C GLN A 157 12.54 16.83 10.52
N GLU A 158 11.24 16.95 10.21
CA GLU A 158 10.31 17.97 10.73
C GLU A 158 9.19 17.39 11.62
N GLY A 159 9.03 16.07 11.66
CA GLY A 159 7.91 15.38 12.28
C GLY A 159 8.31 14.48 13.44
N GLU A 160 8.86 15.05 14.51
CA GLU A 160 9.07 14.31 15.77
C GLU A 160 7.76 13.70 16.27
N GLU A 161 6.65 14.44 16.20
CA GLU A 161 5.34 13.99 16.68
C GLU A 161 4.74 12.82 15.88
N GLU A 162 4.75 12.87 14.54
CA GLU A 162 4.26 11.75 13.71
C GLU A 162 5.21 10.54 13.78
N ALA A 163 6.52 10.77 13.88
CA ALA A 163 7.50 9.69 14.06
C ALA A 163 7.38 9.01 15.42
N GLU A 164 7.19 9.77 16.51
CA GLU A 164 6.88 9.23 17.84
C GLU A 164 5.56 8.47 17.84
N THR A 165 4.52 9.01 17.19
CA THR A 165 3.22 8.35 17.07
C THR A 165 3.34 7.02 16.31
N ALA A 166 4.08 6.99 15.19
CA ALA A 166 4.36 5.76 14.45
C ALA A 166 5.15 4.75 15.28
N ASN A 167 6.14 5.20 16.06
CA ASN A 167 6.93 4.34 16.94
C ASN A 167 6.07 3.76 18.09
N HIS A 168 5.26 4.60 18.74
CA HIS A 168 4.30 4.15 19.75
C HIS A 168 3.31 3.15 19.17
N GLN A 169 2.74 3.40 18.00
CA GLN A 169 1.82 2.47 17.36
C GLN A 169 2.50 1.14 16.98
N PHE A 170 3.74 1.16 16.50
CA PHE A 170 4.53 -0.04 16.26
C PHE A 170 4.73 -0.85 17.56
N ILE A 171 5.08 -0.16 18.65
CA ILE A 171 5.24 -0.79 19.96
C ILE A 171 3.92 -1.42 20.42
N LEU A 172 2.79 -0.69 20.36
CA LEU A 172 1.49 -1.19 20.81
C LEU A 172 0.94 -2.33 19.95
N THR A 173 1.19 -2.30 18.64
CA THR A 173 0.56 -3.23 17.68
C THR A 173 1.39 -4.51 17.49
N TRP A 174 2.72 -4.42 17.54
CA TRP A 174 3.60 -5.54 17.20
C TRP A 174 4.48 -5.98 18.38
N VAL A 175 5.10 -5.04 19.08
CA VAL A 175 6.08 -5.37 20.15
C VAL A 175 5.37 -5.82 21.41
N GLN A 176 4.35 -5.09 21.87
CA GLN A 176 3.63 -5.40 23.11
C GLN A 176 2.88 -6.72 23.04
N PRO A 177 2.11 -7.06 21.99
CA PRO A 177 1.49 -8.38 21.88
C PRO A 177 2.54 -9.49 21.82
N GLY A 178 3.67 -9.26 21.16
CA GLY A 178 4.80 -10.20 21.13
C GLY A 178 5.45 -10.41 22.50
N LEU A 179 5.70 -9.33 23.24
CA LEU A 179 6.24 -9.37 24.60
C LEU A 179 5.24 -9.95 25.62
N ALA A 180 3.95 -9.64 25.48
CA ALA A 180 2.88 -10.21 26.29
C ALA A 180 2.75 -11.72 26.06
N GLY A 181 2.83 -12.18 24.81
CA GLY A 181 2.88 -13.60 24.48
C GLY A 181 4.12 -14.31 25.05
N LEU A 182 5.27 -13.62 25.11
CA LEU A 182 6.46 -14.13 25.80
C LEU A 182 6.29 -14.19 27.32
N MET A 183 5.63 -13.21 27.94
CA MET A 183 5.30 -13.25 29.36
C MET A 183 4.34 -14.40 29.69
N ASP A 184 3.25 -14.57 28.94
CA ASP A 184 2.30 -15.67 29.18
C ASP A 184 2.91 -17.05 28.90
N GLY A 185 3.76 -17.19 27.87
CA GLY A 185 4.42 -18.46 27.56
C GLY A 185 5.52 -18.85 28.56
N SER A 186 6.35 -17.89 28.99
CA SER A 186 7.50 -18.16 29.89
C SER A 186 7.11 -18.18 31.36
N VAL A 187 6.22 -17.29 31.82
CA VAL A 187 5.78 -17.27 33.23
C VAL A 187 4.83 -18.43 33.53
N SER A 188 3.98 -18.83 32.58
CA SER A 188 3.07 -19.98 32.76
C SER A 188 3.80 -21.34 32.78
N THR A 189 4.97 -21.44 32.14
CA THR A 189 5.81 -22.65 32.18
C THR A 189 6.77 -22.66 33.38
N LEU A 190 7.29 -21.51 33.80
CA LEU A 190 8.22 -21.42 34.92
C LEU A 190 7.54 -21.45 36.30
N ALA A 191 6.36 -20.85 36.45
CA ALA A 191 5.69 -20.78 37.75
C ALA A 191 5.36 -22.17 38.37
N PRO A 192 4.84 -23.17 37.63
CA PRO A 192 4.62 -24.51 38.16
C PRO A 192 5.92 -25.25 38.54
N ILE A 193 7.01 -25.01 37.80
CA ILE A 193 8.32 -25.60 38.06
C ILE A 193 8.88 -25.05 39.38
N PHE A 194 8.87 -23.74 39.58
CA PHE A 194 9.33 -23.12 40.82
C PHE A 194 8.42 -23.44 42.02
N ALA A 195 7.11 -23.48 41.83
CA ALA A 195 6.18 -23.89 42.87
C ALA A 195 6.42 -25.35 43.31
N THR A 196 6.67 -26.25 42.37
CA THR A 196 7.02 -27.66 42.67
C THR A 196 8.36 -27.74 43.39
N ALA A 197 9.39 -27.05 42.89
CA ALA A 197 10.71 -27.02 43.52
C ALA A 197 10.67 -26.52 44.96
N PHE A 198 9.87 -25.49 45.22
CA PHE A 198 9.74 -24.91 46.56
C PHE A 198 8.92 -25.80 47.50
N ALA A 199 7.82 -26.39 47.01
CA ALA A 199 6.91 -27.19 47.81
C ALA A 199 7.44 -28.60 48.14
N THR A 200 8.13 -29.24 47.19
CA THR A 200 8.62 -30.62 47.37
C THR A 200 10.08 -30.66 47.81
N GLN A 201 10.86 -29.62 47.50
CA GLN A 201 12.32 -29.60 47.65
C GLN A 201 13.04 -30.79 46.99
N ASP A 202 12.37 -31.47 46.06
CA ASP A 202 12.86 -32.66 45.36
C ASP A 202 13.25 -32.28 43.92
N THR A 203 14.54 -32.41 43.63
CA THR A 203 15.13 -31.99 42.35
C THR A 203 14.70 -32.87 41.19
N TRP A 204 14.41 -34.15 41.43
CA TRP A 204 13.99 -35.09 40.38
C TRP A 204 12.53 -34.87 39.98
N THR A 205 11.67 -34.58 40.95
CA THR A 205 10.25 -34.27 40.74
C THR A 205 10.10 -32.94 40.01
N THR A 206 10.89 -31.94 40.40
CA THR A 206 10.96 -30.64 39.70
C THR A 206 11.41 -30.80 38.25
N PHE A 207 12.43 -31.64 38.02
CA PHE A 207 12.94 -31.94 36.69
C PHE A 207 11.88 -32.61 35.81
N LEU A 208 11.13 -33.59 36.33
CA LEU A 208 10.07 -34.27 35.59
C LEU A 208 8.92 -33.31 35.20
N VAL A 209 8.52 -32.41 36.09
CA VAL A 209 7.51 -31.39 35.80
C VAL A 209 8.00 -30.41 34.73
N GLY A 210 9.26 -29.97 34.82
CA GLY A 210 9.87 -29.11 33.79
C GLY A 210 9.96 -29.77 32.42
N LEU A 211 10.32 -31.07 32.39
CA LEU A 211 10.40 -31.85 31.17
C LEU A 211 9.00 -32.07 30.56
N ALA A 212 7.99 -32.38 31.39
CA ALA A 212 6.61 -32.50 30.94
C ALA A 212 6.05 -31.18 30.39
N ALA A 213 6.34 -30.04 31.05
CA ALA A 213 5.95 -28.71 30.58
C ALA A 213 6.60 -28.35 29.23
N SER A 214 7.89 -28.70 29.03
CA SER A 214 8.59 -28.46 27.76
C SER A 214 8.05 -29.29 26.58
N VAL A 215 7.48 -30.47 26.85
CA VAL A 215 6.87 -31.33 25.82
C VAL A 215 5.43 -30.91 25.52
N GLY A 216 4.70 -30.40 26.52
CA GLY A 216 3.31 -29.95 26.37
C GLY A 216 3.14 -28.53 25.79
N ALA A 217 4.19 -27.71 25.77
CA ALA A 217 4.17 -26.35 25.24
C ALA A 217 4.64 -26.23 23.77
N GLY A 218 4.82 -27.36 23.08
CA GLY A 218 5.21 -27.44 21.66
C GLY A 218 4.05 -27.72 20.71
#